data_AF-A0A8H7FRI2-F1
#
_entry.id   AF-A0A8H7FRI2-F1
#
_cell.length_a   1.000
_cell.length_b   1.000
_cell.length_c   1.000
_cell.angle_alpha   90.00
_cell.angle_beta   90.00
_cell.angle_gamma   90.00
#
_symmetry.space_group_name_H-M   'P 1'
#
loop_
_entity.id
_entity.type
_entity.pdbx_description
1 polymer ?
#
loop_
_entity_poly.entity_id
_entity_poly.type
_entity_poly.pdbx_seq_one_letter_code
_entity_poly.pdbx_strand_id
1 'polypeptide(L)'
;MCPCFTGIARIASLMGDNIEKGDIETWKPQRYRTWQALDLENRFFVRQNSEGDAEGIKIPSNIDPDGILSALAGDQWVYTDENQVSYYRMTLGPDGKERYTSNNPSEFKIGDIVEAQLSTLAVKRRGPGNNYSFKMVLRALTLLDGSHSKAARTLRMQEGTQHKPNAGRGIKRTVGYLEAEDDLDNSVPTAKMTKLTVSDDAPISVGSQSAMETS
;
A
#
# COMPACT_ATOMS: atom_id res chain seq x y z
N MET A 1 -4.98 -1.83 33.28
CA MET A 1 -4.88 -0.93 32.11
C MET A 1 -3.47 -1.07 31.56
N CYS A 2 -3.27 -1.21 30.24
CA CYS A 2 -1.93 -1.29 29.64
C CYS A 2 -1.09 -0.08 30.08
N PRO A 3 0.17 -0.26 30.52
CA PRO A 3 1.06 0.86 30.86
C PRO A 3 1.21 1.88 29.72
N CYS A 4 1.18 1.39 28.48
CA CYS A 4 1.21 2.18 27.25
C CYS A 4 0.07 3.23 27.19
N PHE A 5 -1.16 2.85 27.52
CA PHE A 5 -2.30 3.76 27.49
C PHE A 5 -2.24 4.79 28.61
N THR A 6 -1.74 4.41 29.78
CA THR A 6 -1.51 5.36 30.88
C THR A 6 -0.48 6.41 30.48
N GLY A 7 0.59 6.01 29.77
CA GLY A 7 1.59 6.92 29.23
C GLY A 7 0.98 7.93 28.24
N ILE A 8 0.19 7.45 27.28
CA ILE A 8 -0.47 8.31 26.27
C ILE A 8 -1.45 9.28 26.93
N ALA A 9 -2.25 8.81 27.88
CA ALA A 9 -3.18 9.68 28.61
C ALA A 9 -2.45 10.79 29.38
N ARG A 10 -1.26 10.50 29.95
CA ARG A 10 -0.42 11.53 30.59
C ARG A 10 0.11 12.55 29.59
N ILE A 11 0.57 12.11 28.42
CA ILE A 11 1.03 13.02 27.37
C ILE A 11 -0.12 13.94 26.92
N ALA A 12 -1.32 13.40 26.72
CA ALA A 12 -2.49 14.20 26.35
C ALA A 12 -2.85 15.25 27.42
N SER A 13 -2.79 14.88 28.71
CA SER A 13 -2.99 15.82 29.83
C SER A 13 -1.95 16.93 29.84
N LEU A 14 -0.67 16.57 29.70
CA LEU A 14 0.43 17.55 29.67
C LEU A 14 0.28 18.52 28.51
N MET A 15 -0.15 18.05 27.33
CA MET A 15 -0.45 18.95 26.21
C MET A 15 -1.58 19.92 26.54
N GLY A 16 -2.64 19.45 27.22
CA GLY A 16 -3.74 20.29 27.68
C GLY A 16 -3.28 21.40 28.62
N ASP A 17 -2.46 21.06 29.61
CA ASP A 17 -1.96 22.00 30.63
C ASP A 17 -1.11 23.14 30.02
N ASN A 18 -0.53 22.92 28.84
CA ASN A 18 0.31 23.90 28.14
C ASN A 18 -0.44 24.74 27.09
N ILE A 19 -1.76 24.59 26.96
CA ILE A 19 -2.57 25.41 26.07
C ILE A 19 -3.02 26.67 26.81
N GLU A 20 -2.49 27.84 26.42
CA GLU A 20 -2.75 29.12 27.11
C GLU A 20 -4.24 29.49 27.22
N LYS A 21 -5.05 29.08 26.24
CA LYS A 21 -6.49 29.30 26.22
C LYS A 21 -7.18 28.08 25.64
N GLY A 22 -8.14 27.51 26.37
CA GLY A 22 -9.02 26.46 25.86
C GLY A 22 -8.66 25.05 26.34
N ASP A 23 -9.52 24.10 25.98
CA ASP A 23 -9.46 22.74 26.51
C ASP A 23 -9.08 21.73 25.43
N ILE A 24 -8.25 20.76 25.80
CA ILE A 24 -8.01 19.57 24.98
C ILE A 24 -9.02 18.49 25.35
N GLU A 25 -9.55 17.81 24.33
CA GLU A 25 -10.39 16.64 24.57
C GLU A 25 -9.61 15.55 25.30
N THR A 26 -10.20 15.00 26.36
CA THR A 26 -9.61 13.86 27.08
C THR A 26 -9.46 12.67 26.14
N TRP A 27 -8.21 12.29 25.89
CA TRP A 27 -7.91 11.12 25.07
C TRP A 27 -8.42 9.84 25.74
N LYS A 28 -8.97 8.94 24.93
CA LYS A 28 -9.42 7.60 25.34
C LYS A 28 -8.93 6.58 24.32
N PRO A 29 -8.50 5.38 24.76
CA PRO A 29 -8.15 4.31 23.83
C PRO A 29 -9.38 3.88 23.04
N GLN A 30 -9.17 3.55 21.77
CA GLN A 30 -10.19 2.99 20.91
C GLN A 30 -10.40 1.51 21.20
N ARG A 31 -11.41 0.91 20.55
CA ARG A 31 -11.64 -0.54 20.60
C ARG A 31 -11.60 -1.12 19.20
N TYR A 32 -10.80 -2.17 19.03
CA TYR A 32 -10.85 -3.04 17.85
C TYR A 32 -11.42 -4.39 18.27
N ARG A 33 -12.65 -4.68 17.84
CA ARG A 33 -13.44 -5.82 18.34
C ARG A 33 -13.57 -5.75 19.87
N THR A 34 -13.03 -6.74 20.58
CA THR A 34 -13.03 -6.82 22.04
C THR A 34 -11.77 -6.22 22.69
N TRP A 35 -10.77 -5.85 21.89
CA TRP A 35 -9.46 -5.39 22.38
C TRP A 35 -9.37 -3.86 22.43
N GLN A 36 -8.60 -3.35 23.38
CA GLN A 36 -8.22 -1.94 23.36
C GLN A 36 -7.22 -1.70 22.21
N ALA A 37 -7.32 -0.56 21.55
CA ALA A 37 -6.55 -0.22 20.37
C ALA A 37 -6.07 1.24 20.41
N LEU A 38 -4.95 1.48 19.74
CA LEU A 38 -4.52 2.81 19.35
C LEU A 38 -5.02 3.09 17.94
N ASP A 39 -5.55 4.28 17.75
CA ASP A 39 -5.84 4.82 16.43
C ASP A 39 -4.72 5.79 16.07
N LEU A 40 -3.98 5.44 15.03
CA LEU A 40 -2.83 6.20 14.55
C LEU A 40 -3.15 6.64 13.12
N GLU A 41 -3.18 7.95 12.90
CA GLU A 41 -3.50 8.52 11.61
C GLU A 41 -2.22 9.00 10.94
N ASN A 42 -2.10 8.95 9.62
CA ASN A 42 -1.23 9.86 8.91
C ASN A 42 -1.95 10.27 7.64
N ARG A 43 -2.08 11.58 7.42
CA ARG A 43 -2.72 12.06 6.20
C ARG A 43 -1.76 11.78 5.06
N PHE A 44 -2.26 11.16 4.01
CA PHE A 44 -1.44 10.87 2.85
C PHE A 44 -1.20 12.13 2.03
N PHE A 45 -2.19 13.02 1.91
CA PHE A 45 -2.04 14.30 1.23
C PHE A 45 -2.42 15.47 2.13
N VAL A 46 -1.81 16.62 1.87
CA VAL A 46 -2.23 17.92 2.40
C VAL A 46 -2.68 18.82 1.27
N ARG A 47 -3.65 19.69 1.54
CA ARG A 47 -4.16 20.60 0.52
C ARG A 47 -3.11 21.66 0.24
N GLN A 48 -2.77 21.87 -1.03
CA GLN A 48 -1.94 22.98 -1.42
C GLN A 48 -2.72 24.28 -1.18
N ASN A 49 -2.24 25.08 -0.24
CA ASN A 49 -2.76 26.42 0.01
C ASN A 49 -2.21 27.39 -1.03
N SER A 50 -2.97 28.44 -1.32
CA SER A 50 -2.60 29.47 -2.32
C SER A 50 -1.31 30.22 -1.99
N GLU A 51 -0.85 30.13 -0.73
CA GLU A 51 0.38 30.76 -0.23
C GLU A 51 1.64 29.91 -0.49
N GLY A 52 1.49 28.66 -0.96
CA GLY A 52 2.61 27.82 -1.38
C GLY A 52 3.44 27.24 -0.23
N ASP A 53 2.92 27.21 0.99
CA ASP A 53 3.68 26.85 2.20
C ASP A 53 4.15 25.38 2.26
N ALA A 54 3.54 24.50 1.46
CA ALA A 54 3.87 23.08 1.44
C ALA A 54 4.56 22.72 0.12
N GLU A 55 5.88 22.48 0.17
CA GLU A 55 6.63 21.94 -0.95
C GLU A 55 6.29 20.46 -1.14
N GLY A 56 5.63 20.15 -2.25
CA GLY A 56 5.29 18.77 -2.60
C GLY A 56 6.53 17.98 -3.01
N ILE A 57 6.73 16.82 -2.40
CA ILE A 57 7.74 15.84 -2.79
C ILE A 57 7.11 14.71 -3.62
N LYS A 58 7.92 14.08 -4.47
CA LYS A 58 7.47 12.94 -5.27
C LYS A 58 7.12 11.75 -4.38
N ILE A 59 5.96 11.13 -4.63
CA ILE A 59 5.56 9.90 -3.95
C ILE A 59 6.55 8.78 -4.33
N PRO A 60 7.13 8.08 -3.34
CA PRO A 60 8.03 6.95 -3.61
C PRO A 60 7.37 5.84 -4.42
N SER A 61 8.10 5.23 -5.36
CA SER A 61 7.58 4.18 -6.26
C SER A 61 7.21 2.88 -5.53
N ASN A 62 7.75 2.63 -4.34
CA ASN A 62 7.33 1.51 -3.49
C ASN A 62 5.96 1.74 -2.85
N ILE A 63 5.44 2.98 -2.87
CA ILE A 63 4.13 3.37 -2.36
C ILE A 63 3.14 3.58 -3.51
N ASP A 64 3.58 4.24 -4.59
CA ASP A 64 2.78 4.53 -5.77
C ASP A 64 3.47 4.02 -7.06
N PRO A 65 3.53 2.69 -7.27
CA PRO A 65 4.25 2.10 -8.40
C PRO A 65 3.63 2.47 -9.74
N ASP A 66 2.31 2.62 -9.79
CA ASP A 66 1.53 2.86 -11.00
C ASP A 66 1.17 4.35 -11.20
N GLY A 67 1.59 5.24 -10.28
CA GLY A 67 1.28 6.67 -10.34
C GLY A 67 -0.18 7.02 -10.07
N ILE A 68 -0.98 6.07 -9.56
CA ILE A 68 -2.42 6.24 -9.33
C ILE A 68 -2.66 7.26 -8.21
N LEU A 69 -1.88 7.20 -7.13
CA LEU A 69 -2.02 8.14 -6.01
C LEU A 69 -1.61 9.55 -6.45
N SER A 70 -0.53 9.66 -7.21
CA SER A 70 -0.08 10.92 -7.80
C SER A 70 -1.14 11.53 -8.73
N ALA A 71 -1.77 10.71 -9.57
CA ALA A 71 -2.84 11.16 -10.46
C ALA A 71 -4.10 11.61 -9.70
N LEU A 72 -4.45 10.92 -8.60
CA LEU A 72 -5.59 11.26 -7.74
C LEU A 72 -5.39 12.59 -6.99
N ALA A 73 -4.15 12.93 -6.64
CA ALA A 73 -3.83 14.17 -5.95
C ALA A 73 -4.16 15.40 -6.81
N GLY A 74 -3.90 15.32 -8.13
CA GLY A 74 -4.04 16.44 -9.05
C GLY A 74 -3.24 17.66 -8.59
N ASP A 75 -3.76 18.86 -8.88
CA ASP A 75 -3.08 20.12 -8.55
C ASP A 75 -3.47 20.69 -7.18
N GLN A 76 -4.38 20.02 -6.45
CA GLN A 76 -4.94 20.55 -5.20
C GLN A 76 -4.31 19.95 -3.94
N TRP A 77 -3.63 18.83 -4.10
CA TRP A 77 -3.14 18.01 -3.00
C TRP A 77 -1.69 17.65 -3.25
N VAL A 78 -0.86 17.79 -2.21
CA VAL A 78 0.56 17.49 -2.28
C VAL A 78 0.94 16.46 -1.22
N TYR A 79 1.91 15.62 -1.57
CA TYR A 79 2.59 14.71 -0.66
C TYR A 79 3.81 15.44 -0.11
N THR A 80 3.98 15.47 1.22
CA THR A 80 5.08 16.19 1.89
C THR A 80 5.91 15.22 2.74
N ASP A 81 7.05 15.69 3.21
CA ASP A 81 7.88 14.96 4.19
C ASP A 81 7.09 14.57 5.45
N GLU A 82 6.21 15.46 5.92
CA GLU A 82 5.31 15.20 7.04
C GLU A 82 4.32 14.05 6.78
N ASN A 83 4.01 13.75 5.50
CA ASN A 83 3.14 12.64 5.12
C ASN A 83 3.88 11.30 5.03
N GLN A 84 5.21 11.29 5.18
CA GLN A 84 6.00 10.09 5.06
C GLN A 84 5.90 9.21 6.32
N VAL A 85 5.63 7.92 6.10
CA VAL A 85 5.77 6.87 7.11
C VAL A 85 6.96 6.01 6.71
N SER A 86 7.90 5.84 7.63
CA SER A 86 9.05 4.96 7.43
C SER A 86 8.69 3.52 7.76
N TYR A 87 9.07 2.59 6.89
CA TYR A 87 8.76 1.17 7.06
C TYR A 87 10.04 0.37 7.19
N TYR A 88 10.14 -0.43 8.24
CA TYR A 88 11.32 -1.22 8.56
C TYR A 88 10.95 -2.67 8.85
N ARG A 89 11.97 -3.53 8.81
CA ARG A 89 11.95 -4.90 9.31
C ARG A 89 13.12 -5.08 10.25
N MET A 90 12.85 -5.63 11.44
CA MET A 90 13.88 -6.06 12.36
C MET A 90 14.30 -7.49 12.00
N THR A 91 15.60 -7.73 11.99
CA THR A 91 16.21 -9.06 11.81
C THR A 91 17.27 -9.28 12.86
N LEU A 92 17.41 -10.52 13.33
CA LEU A 92 18.47 -10.89 14.25
C LEU A 92 19.70 -11.32 13.46
N GLY A 93 20.83 -10.65 13.71
CA GLY A 93 22.12 -11.04 13.15
C GLY A 93 22.67 -12.34 13.72
N PRO A 94 23.70 -12.95 13.09
CA PRO A 94 24.38 -14.12 13.63
C PRO A 94 25.02 -13.87 15.01
N ASP A 95 25.32 -12.62 15.31
CA ASP A 95 25.84 -12.10 16.58
C ASP A 95 24.75 -11.84 17.63
N GLY A 96 23.50 -12.19 17.34
CA GLY A 96 22.36 -11.95 18.23
C GLY A 96 21.96 -10.48 18.34
N LYS A 97 22.47 -9.60 17.48
CA LYS A 97 22.13 -8.17 17.47
C LYS A 97 21.00 -7.87 16.50
N GLU A 98 20.11 -6.97 16.91
CA GLU A 98 19.03 -6.48 16.07
C GLU A 98 19.57 -5.58 14.95
N ARG A 99 19.10 -5.81 13.73
CA ARG A 99 19.38 -4.98 12.55
C ARG A 99 18.07 -4.58 11.89
N TYR A 100 17.98 -3.30 11.54
CA TYR A 100 16.81 -2.72 10.92
C TYR A 100 17.12 -2.39 9.46
N THR A 101 16.26 -2.87 8.56
CA THR A 101 16.37 -2.58 7.13
C THR A 101 15.06 -1.98 6.63
N SER A 102 15.13 -1.09 5.64
CA SER A 102 13.95 -0.58 4.95
C SER A 102 13.08 -1.73 4.45
N ASN A 103 11.76 -1.56 4.54
CA ASN A 103 10.77 -2.56 4.18
C ASN A 103 9.65 -1.95 3.34
N ASN A 104 8.94 -2.75 2.55
CA ASN A 104 7.79 -2.25 1.79
C ASN A 104 6.54 -2.20 2.70
N PRO A 105 5.72 -1.14 2.67
CA PRO A 105 4.42 -1.12 3.36
C PRO A 105 3.53 -2.33 3.03
N SER A 106 3.62 -2.86 1.81
CA SER A 106 2.87 -4.04 1.36
C SER A 106 3.23 -5.33 2.10
N GLU A 107 4.32 -5.37 2.87
CA GLU A 107 4.73 -6.54 3.65
C GLU A 107 3.96 -6.67 4.96
N PHE A 108 3.39 -5.59 5.47
CA PHE A 108 2.65 -5.59 6.74
C PHE A 108 1.25 -6.20 6.56
N LYS A 109 0.82 -6.99 7.52
CA LYS A 109 -0.44 -7.75 7.50
C LYS A 109 -1.13 -7.68 8.86
N ILE A 110 -2.45 -7.84 8.83
CA ILE A 110 -3.24 -8.00 10.05
C ILE A 110 -2.75 -9.25 10.80
N GLY A 111 -2.37 -9.05 12.06
CA GLY A 111 -1.80 -10.10 12.91
C GLY A 111 -0.29 -10.05 13.08
N ASP A 112 0.40 -9.12 12.40
CA ASP A 112 1.82 -8.87 12.63
C ASP A 112 2.06 -8.18 13.98
N ILE A 113 3.19 -8.50 14.61
CA ILE A 113 3.73 -7.80 15.77
C ILE A 113 4.68 -6.73 15.26
N VAL A 114 4.39 -5.47 15.62
CA VAL A 114 5.10 -4.30 15.12
C VAL A 114 5.52 -3.39 16.26
N GLU A 115 6.63 -2.68 16.06
CA GLU A 115 6.93 -1.45 16.78
C GLU A 115 6.38 -0.28 15.97
N ALA A 116 5.65 0.63 16.64
CA ALA A 116 5.12 1.83 16.02
C ALA A 116 5.74 3.07 16.67
N GLN A 117 6.30 3.95 15.84
CA GLN A 117 6.74 5.27 16.26
C GLN A 117 5.68 6.29 15.84
N LEU A 118 5.35 7.19 16.75
CA LEU A 118 4.30 8.18 16.56
C LEU A 118 4.72 9.55 17.08
N SER A 119 4.14 10.59 16.49
CA SER A 119 4.12 11.94 17.04
C SER A 119 2.76 12.20 17.69
N THR A 120 2.73 13.11 18.67
CA THR A 120 1.49 13.56 19.30
C THR A 120 1.28 15.03 18.96
N LEU A 121 0.04 15.42 18.68
CA LEU A 121 -0.31 16.77 18.26
C LEU A 121 -1.62 17.22 18.93
N ALA A 122 -1.69 18.50 19.29
CA ALA A 122 -2.95 19.15 19.66
C ALA A 122 -3.47 19.93 18.44
N VAL A 123 -4.60 19.50 17.87
CA VAL A 123 -5.18 20.12 16.69
C VAL A 123 -6.40 20.94 17.07
N LYS A 124 -6.39 22.23 16.75
CA LYS A 124 -7.55 23.10 16.97
C LYS A 124 -8.75 22.61 16.15
N ARG A 125 -9.90 22.42 16.80
CA ARG A 125 -11.14 22.06 16.14
C ARG A 125 -11.80 23.28 15.52
N ARG A 126 -12.39 23.12 14.34
CA ARG A 126 -13.22 24.16 13.71
C ARG A 126 -14.55 24.24 14.47
N GLY A 127 -14.91 25.44 14.93
CA GLY A 127 -16.16 25.69 15.65
C GLY A 127 -16.04 26.87 16.62
N PRO A 128 -17.15 27.25 17.27
CA PRO A 128 -17.12 28.23 18.35
C PRO A 128 -16.37 27.67 19.56
N GLY A 129 -15.52 28.50 20.18
CA GLY A 129 -14.67 28.12 21.32
C GLY A 129 -13.21 27.80 20.94
N ASN A 130 -12.37 27.57 21.94
CA ASN A 130 -10.95 27.27 21.74
C ASN A 130 -10.65 25.81 22.09
N ASN A 131 -11.35 24.88 21.42
CA ASN A 131 -11.24 23.46 21.72
C ASN A 131 -10.21 22.78 20.83
N TYR A 132 -9.36 21.95 21.45
CA TYR A 132 -8.34 21.16 20.78
C TYR A 132 -8.68 19.68 20.83
N SER A 133 -8.17 18.92 19.87
CA SER A 133 -8.25 17.47 19.81
C SER A 133 -6.83 16.90 19.86
N PHE A 134 -6.61 15.93 20.74
CA PHE A 134 -5.36 15.19 20.78
C PHE A 134 -5.32 14.15 19.65
N LYS A 135 -4.29 14.23 18.81
CA LYS A 135 -4.07 13.30 17.70
C LYS A 135 -2.72 12.62 17.81
N MET A 136 -2.67 11.37 17.36
CA MET A 136 -1.44 10.60 17.22
C MET A 136 -1.17 10.38 15.74
N VAL A 137 0.00 10.82 15.28
CA VAL A 137 0.44 10.70 13.90
C VAL A 137 1.44 9.58 13.76
N LEU A 138 1.18 8.61 12.88
CA LEU A 138 2.11 7.51 12.62
C LEU A 138 3.34 8.01 11.86
N ARG A 139 4.54 7.72 12.36
CA ARG A 139 5.83 8.12 11.75
C ARG A 139 6.66 6.95 11.25
N ALA A 140 6.65 5.84 11.97
CA ALA A 140 7.32 4.62 11.49
C ALA A 140 6.61 3.35 11.96
N LEU A 141 6.74 2.30 11.15
CA LEU A 141 6.36 0.93 11.50
C LEU A 141 7.54 0.00 11.26
N THR A 142 7.89 -0.77 12.27
CA THR A 142 8.91 -1.82 12.19
C THR A 142 8.26 -3.17 12.39
N LEU A 143 8.38 -4.06 11.42
CA LEU A 143 7.95 -5.45 11.57
C LEU A 143 8.92 -6.19 12.50
N LEU A 144 8.42 -6.64 13.65
CA LEU A 144 9.18 -7.43 14.63
C LEU A 144 8.95 -8.93 14.43
N ASP A 145 7.69 -9.34 14.28
CA ASP A 145 7.34 -10.73 13.98
C ASP A 145 6.09 -10.83 13.10
N GLY A 146 6.21 -11.55 11.98
CA GLY A 146 5.12 -11.86 11.06
C GLY A 146 4.76 -13.35 11.03
N SER A 147 5.24 -14.14 11.98
CA SER A 147 5.01 -15.58 12.05
C SER A 147 3.52 -15.92 12.12
N HIS A 148 2.76 -15.16 12.92
CA HIS A 148 1.33 -15.36 13.13
C HIS A 148 0.50 -15.11 11.87
N SER A 149 0.77 -14.02 11.15
CA SER A 149 0.05 -13.70 9.91
C SER A 149 0.37 -14.72 8.81
N LYS A 150 1.63 -15.18 8.72
CA LYS A 150 2.06 -16.25 7.80
C LYS A 150 1.39 -17.59 8.11
N ALA A 151 1.37 -18.00 9.38
CA ALA A 151 0.73 -19.23 9.81
C ALA A 151 -0.77 -19.20 9.48
N ALA A 152 -1.47 -18.11 9.82
CA ALA A 152 -2.89 -17.94 9.51
C ALA A 152 -3.17 -17.99 8.00
N ARG A 153 -2.30 -17.39 7.17
CA ARG A 153 -2.43 -17.45 5.70
C ARG A 153 -2.26 -18.87 5.17
N THR A 154 -1.30 -19.61 5.71
CA THR A 154 -1.01 -20.99 5.31
C THR A 154 -2.21 -21.89 5.63
N LEU A 155 -2.78 -21.77 6.82
CA LEU A 155 -3.98 -22.52 7.22
C LEU A 155 -5.18 -22.23 6.29
N ARG A 156 -5.44 -20.96 5.98
CA ARG A 156 -6.53 -20.59 5.04
C ARG A 156 -6.36 -21.16 3.64
N MET A 157 -5.11 -21.22 3.15
CA MET A 157 -4.81 -21.86 1.86
C MET A 157 -5.09 -23.36 1.89
N GLN A 158 -4.74 -24.04 2.99
CA GLN A 158 -5.00 -25.47 3.17
C GLN A 158 -6.50 -25.77 3.25
N GLU A 159 -7.28 -24.96 3.98
CA GLU A 159 -8.74 -25.07 4.05
C GLU A 159 -9.40 -24.88 2.68
N GLY A 160 -8.92 -23.93 1.88
CA GLY A 160 -9.39 -23.72 0.51
C GLY A 160 -9.12 -24.90 -0.44
N THR A 161 -8.07 -25.70 -0.17
CA THR A 161 -7.77 -26.91 -0.95
C THR A 161 -8.55 -28.15 -0.52
N GLN A 162 -9.20 -28.15 0.65
CA GLN A 162 -10.03 -29.27 1.11
C GLN A 162 -11.39 -29.34 0.44
N HIS A 163 -11.84 -28.27 -0.23
CA HIS A 163 -12.94 -28.38 -1.17
C HIS A 163 -12.49 -29.19 -2.38
N LYS A 164 -13.08 -30.39 -2.56
CA LYS A 164 -12.97 -31.16 -3.80
C LYS A 164 -13.17 -30.18 -4.96
N PRO A 165 -12.16 -29.97 -5.84
CA PRO A 165 -12.41 -29.18 -7.03
C PRO A 165 -13.53 -29.88 -7.78
N ASN A 166 -14.59 -29.14 -8.13
CA ASN A 166 -15.45 -29.59 -9.22
C ASN A 166 -14.51 -29.95 -10.38
N ALA A 167 -14.73 -31.08 -11.02
CA ALA A 167 -13.93 -31.60 -12.13
C ALA A 167 -14.00 -30.72 -13.40
N GLY A 168 -14.07 -29.40 -13.25
CA GLY A 168 -13.83 -28.42 -14.29
C GLY A 168 -12.33 -28.31 -14.53
N ARG A 169 -11.96 -28.38 -15.82
CA ARG A 169 -10.60 -28.26 -16.37
C ARG A 169 -9.66 -27.42 -15.49
N GLY A 170 -8.80 -28.09 -14.74
CA GLY A 170 -7.59 -27.45 -14.22
C GLY A 170 -6.75 -26.98 -15.39
N ILE A 171 -6.38 -25.70 -15.39
CA ILE A 171 -5.39 -25.17 -16.33
C ILE A 171 -4.05 -25.79 -15.95
N LYS A 172 -3.69 -26.88 -16.64
CA LYS A 172 -2.37 -27.50 -16.55
C LYS A 172 -1.40 -26.53 -17.24
N ARG A 173 -0.57 -25.82 -16.48
CA ARG A 173 0.53 -25.04 -17.04
C ARG A 173 1.67 -26.02 -17.31
N THR A 174 2.10 -26.12 -18.56
CA THR A 174 3.29 -26.90 -18.92
C THR A 174 4.50 -26.21 -18.30
N VAL A 175 5.31 -26.94 -17.54
CA VAL A 175 6.57 -26.45 -16.95
C VAL A 175 7.71 -27.13 -17.68
N GLY A 176 8.63 -26.35 -18.26
CA GLY A 176 9.86 -26.82 -18.89
C GLY A 176 9.77 -26.89 -20.42
N TYR A 177 10.70 -26.19 -21.08
CA TYR A 177 11.12 -26.46 -22.45
C TYR A 177 12.47 -27.16 -22.35
N LEU A 178 12.47 -28.46 -22.17
CA LEU A 178 13.68 -29.25 -22.35
C LEU A 178 13.50 -30.02 -23.66
N GLU A 179 14.20 -29.48 -24.66
CA GLU A 179 14.80 -30.15 -25.83
C GLU A 179 13.86 -31.08 -26.60
N ALA A 180 13.20 -30.50 -27.61
CA ALA A 180 12.72 -31.30 -28.73
C ALA A 180 13.96 -31.79 -29.49
N GLU A 181 14.38 -33.01 -29.19
CA GLU A 181 15.23 -33.76 -30.12
C GLU A 181 14.42 -33.99 -31.41
N ASP A 182 15.07 -33.72 -32.54
CA ASP A 182 14.52 -33.80 -33.88
C ASP A 182 14.12 -35.25 -34.24
N ASP A 183 12.85 -35.60 -34.02
CA ASP A 183 12.25 -36.77 -34.65
C ASP A 183 11.33 -36.33 -35.80
N LEU A 184 11.89 -36.46 -37.00
CA LEU A 184 11.19 -36.42 -38.28
C LEU A 184 10.14 -37.55 -38.35
N ASP A 185 8.89 -37.27 -37.96
CA ASP A 185 7.75 -37.99 -38.51
C ASP A 185 6.50 -37.09 -38.65
N ASN A 186 6.00 -37.03 -39.88
CA ASN A 186 4.92 -36.18 -40.34
C ASN A 186 3.57 -36.79 -39.95
N SER A 187 3.00 -36.39 -38.81
CA SER A 187 1.53 -36.39 -38.62
C SER A 187 1.11 -35.51 -37.43
N VAL A 188 1.09 -34.19 -37.64
CA VAL A 188 0.58 -33.26 -36.62
C VAL A 188 -0.96 -33.30 -36.62
N PRO A 189 -1.65 -33.61 -35.49
CA PRO A 189 -3.06 -33.34 -35.36
C PRO A 189 -3.26 -31.88 -34.94
N THR A 190 -3.08 -30.93 -35.85
CA THR A 190 -3.54 -29.53 -35.69
C THR A 190 -5.05 -29.46 -35.86
N ALA A 191 -5.80 -29.99 -34.91
CA ALA A 191 -7.26 -30.02 -34.99
C ALA A 191 -7.95 -29.45 -33.75
N LYS A 192 -7.43 -28.37 -33.12
CA LYS A 192 -8.16 -27.58 -32.09
C LYS A 192 -7.83 -26.08 -32.02
N MET A 193 -7.44 -25.43 -33.13
CA MET A 193 -7.31 -23.96 -33.19
C MET A 193 -7.86 -23.34 -34.49
N THR A 194 -9.05 -23.74 -34.93
CA THR A 194 -9.70 -23.20 -36.14
C THR A 194 -10.81 -22.19 -35.83
N LYS A 195 -10.76 -21.49 -34.69
CA LYS A 195 -11.81 -20.52 -34.34
C LYS A 195 -11.28 -19.31 -33.57
N LEU A 196 -10.30 -18.63 -34.16
CA LEU A 196 -9.88 -17.28 -33.77
C LEU A 196 -9.30 -16.60 -35.02
N THR A 197 -10.20 -16.13 -35.89
CA THR A 197 -9.85 -15.20 -36.96
C THR A 197 -10.13 -13.79 -36.43
N VAL A 198 -9.07 -13.04 -36.16
CA VAL A 198 -9.12 -11.57 -36.09
C VAL A 198 -8.75 -11.10 -37.49
N SER A 199 -9.68 -10.44 -38.16
CA SER A 199 -9.46 -9.83 -39.46
C SER A 199 -8.95 -8.42 -39.25
N ASP A 200 -7.73 -8.13 -39.68
CA ASP A 200 -7.24 -6.78 -39.91
C ASP A 200 -6.25 -6.83 -41.08
N ASP A 201 -6.67 -6.32 -42.24
CA ASP A 201 -5.77 -5.73 -43.24
C ASP A 201 -6.62 -4.94 -44.25
N ALA A 202 -6.77 -3.64 -43.99
CA ALA A 202 -7.02 -2.64 -45.03
C ALA A 202 -5.67 -2.05 -45.43
N PRO A 203 -5.23 -2.15 -46.71
CA PRO A 203 -3.94 -1.62 -47.10
C PRO A 203 -3.99 -0.10 -47.29
N ILE A 204 -3.08 0.60 -46.60
CA ILE A 204 -2.75 2.01 -46.86
C ILE A 204 -1.81 2.04 -48.06
N SER A 205 -2.25 2.65 -49.17
CA SER A 205 -1.43 2.92 -50.34
C SER A 205 -0.95 4.38 -50.32
N VAL A 206 0.36 4.58 -50.23
CA VAL A 206 1.02 5.86 -50.52
C VAL A 206 1.75 5.72 -51.86
N GLY A 207 1.29 6.48 -52.86
CA GLY A 207 1.96 6.64 -54.15
C GLY A 207 1.82 8.08 -54.60
N SER A 208 2.95 8.77 -54.72
CA SER A 208 3.07 10.13 -55.26
C SER A 208 3.49 10.08 -56.72
N GLN A 209 2.93 10.95 -57.58
CA GLN A 209 3.62 11.87 -58.51
C GLN A 209 2.70 12.40 -59.64
N SER A 210 2.60 13.74 -59.69
CA SER A 210 2.88 14.65 -60.83
C SER A 210 2.05 14.65 -62.14
N ALA A 211 1.59 15.87 -62.47
CA ALA A 211 1.62 16.60 -63.77
C ALA A 211 0.29 16.85 -64.54
N MET A 212 0.07 18.16 -64.82
CA MET A 212 -0.36 18.81 -66.10
C MET A 212 -1.67 18.35 -66.78
N GLU A 213 -2.42 19.14 -67.56
CA GLU A 213 -2.62 20.56 -67.87
C GLU A 213 -3.79 20.57 -68.88
N THR A 214 -4.65 21.58 -68.88
CA THR A 214 -5.59 21.99 -69.96
C THR A 214 -6.73 21.01 -70.33
N SER A 215 -7.93 21.41 -70.76
CA SER A 215 -8.48 22.66 -71.33
C SER A 215 -9.85 22.97 -70.76
#